data_AF-A0A7C5V8Q1-F1
#
_entry.id   AF-A0A7C5V8Q1-F1
#
_cell.length_a   1.000
_cell.length_b   1.000
_cell.length_c   1.000
_cell.angle_alpha   90.00
_cell.angle_beta   90.00
_cell.angle_gamma   90.00
#
_symmetry.space_group_name_H-M   'P 1'
#
loop_
_entity.id
_entity.type
_entity.pdbx_description
1 polymer ?
#
loop_
_entity_poly.entity_id
_entity_poly.type
_entity_poly.pdbx_seq_one_letter_code
_entity_poly.pdbx_strand_id
1 'polypeptide(L)' 'MASINIDPETNLKTDQCIFGKCCLKGKTDHMCRIERAVMENGLFLVEQKGENCPYFLEFGFSLMCHCPIRIEIFNKYHY' A
#
# COMPACT_ATOMS: atom_id res chain seq x y z
N MET A 1 8.32 11.15 -15.00
CA MET A 1 8.02 10.20 -13.89
C MET A 1 7.04 9.18 -14.45
N ALA A 2 7.37 7.89 -14.38
CA ALA A 2 6.55 6.83 -14.95
C ALA A 2 5.26 6.65 -14.12
N SER A 3 4.10 6.65 -14.78
CA SER A 3 2.82 6.33 -14.15
C SER A 3 2.80 4.84 -13.81
N ILE A 4 2.50 4.49 -12.57
CA ILE A 4 2.36 3.09 -12.16
C ILE A 4 1.04 2.55 -12.73
N ASN A 5 1.11 1.46 -13.47
CA ASN A 5 -0.06 0.81 -14.07
C ASN A 5 -0.59 -0.28 -13.13
N ILE A 6 -1.81 -0.06 -12.63
CA ILE A 6 -2.54 -1.01 -11.79
C ILE A 6 -3.85 -1.40 -12.46
N ASP A 7 -4.43 -2.51 -12.01
CA ASP A 7 -5.73 -2.96 -12.44
C ASP A 7 -6.83 -1.92 -12.08
N PRO A 8 -7.77 -1.62 -13.00
CA PRO A 8 -8.86 -0.69 -12.73
C PRO A 8 -9.72 -1.10 -11.51
N GLU A 9 -9.92 -2.40 -11.29
CA GLU A 9 -10.68 -2.92 -10.14
C GLU A 9 -9.96 -2.64 -8.82
N THR A 10 -8.65 -2.84 -8.77
CA THR A 10 -7.82 -2.49 -7.59
C THR A 10 -7.88 -0.99 -7.29
N ASN A 11 -7.87 -0.17 -8.35
CA ASN A 11 -8.02 1.27 -8.21
C ASN A 11 -9.39 1.63 -7.61
N LEU A 12 -10.47 0.99 -8.05
CA LEU A 12 -11.82 1.20 -7.51
C LEU A 12 -11.95 0.74 -6.05
N LYS A 13 -11.36 -0.42 -5.70
CA LYS A 13 -11.36 -0.95 -4.32
C LYS A 13 -10.60 -0.09 -3.32
N THR A 14 -9.78 0.85 -3.80
CA THR A 14 -8.97 1.73 -2.94
C THR A 14 -9.61 3.12 -2.82
N ASP A 15 -10.84 3.20 -2.33
CA ASP A 15 -11.64 4.44 -2.27
C ASP A 15 -11.34 5.31 -1.04
N GLN A 16 -10.89 4.73 0.07
CA GLN A 16 -10.61 5.41 1.34
C GLN A 16 -9.17 5.93 1.53
N CYS A 17 -8.39 6.12 0.45
CA CYS A 17 -6.98 6.50 0.58
C CYS A 17 -6.82 7.98 0.97
N ILE A 18 -6.35 8.23 2.20
CA ILE A 18 -6.10 9.60 2.74
C ILE A 18 -5.03 10.38 1.98
N PHE A 19 -4.15 9.69 1.24
CA PHE A 19 -3.10 10.30 0.43
C PHE A 19 -3.48 10.46 -1.05
N GLY A 20 -4.76 10.28 -1.40
CA GLY A 20 -5.26 10.48 -2.77
C GLY A 20 -4.53 9.64 -3.83
N LYS A 21 -4.15 8.40 -3.46
CA LYS A 21 -3.44 7.46 -4.34
C LYS A 21 -2.14 8.03 -4.93
N CYS A 22 -1.43 8.89 -4.19
CA CYS A 22 -0.23 9.56 -4.67
C CYS A 22 0.90 8.61 -5.11
N CYS A 23 0.94 7.39 -4.60
CA CYS A 23 1.86 6.34 -5.04
C CYS A 23 1.78 6.05 -6.55
N LEU A 24 0.59 6.16 -7.16
CA LEU A 24 0.42 5.97 -8.61
C LEU A 24 1.11 7.04 -9.45
N LYS A 25 1.38 8.21 -8.86
CA LYS A 25 2.08 9.33 -9.50
C LYS A 25 3.60 9.20 -9.37
N GLY A 26 4.11 8.06 -8.89
CA GLY A 26 5.53 7.84 -8.63
C GLY A 26 6.06 8.61 -7.42
N LYS A 27 5.18 9.09 -6.53
CA LYS A 27 5.58 9.73 -5.26
C LYS A 27 5.73 8.67 -4.18
N THR A 28 6.96 8.39 -3.79
CA THR A 28 7.31 7.34 -2.81
C THR A 28 7.43 7.86 -1.39
N ASP A 29 7.46 9.17 -1.16
CA ASP A 29 7.75 9.74 0.17
C ASP A 29 6.72 9.38 1.24
N HIS A 30 5.47 9.16 0.81
CA HIS A 30 4.34 8.76 1.66
C HIS A 30 4.12 7.24 1.70
N MET A 31 4.94 6.46 1.00
CA MET A 31 4.84 5.00 0.98
C MET A 31 5.38 4.42 2.29
N CYS A 32 4.58 3.57 2.95
CA CYS A 32 5.05 2.80 4.10
C CYS A 32 6.14 1.83 3.67
N ARG A 33 7.17 1.66 4.50
CA ARG A 33 8.26 0.72 4.22
C ARG A 33 7.79 -0.71 4.50
N ILE A 34 7.89 -1.56 3.49
CA ILE A 34 7.49 -2.97 3.57
C ILE A 34 8.67 -3.78 4.16
N GLU A 35 8.37 -4.63 5.14
CA GLU A 35 9.31 -5.62 5.68
C GLU A 35 9.21 -6.93 4.89
N ARG A 36 7.98 -7.44 4.73
CA ARG A 36 7.68 -8.70 4.04
C ARG A 36 6.23 -8.72 3.56
N ALA A 37 5.94 -9.53 2.54
CA ALA A 37 4.58 -9.79 2.08
C ALA A 37 4.07 -11.13 2.61
N VAL A 38 2.78 -11.19 2.95
CA VAL A 38 2.03 -12.45 3.04
C VAL A 38 1.31 -12.58 1.72
N MET A 39 1.53 -13.70 1.02
CA MET A 39 0.91 -13.94 -0.28
C MET A 39 -0.59 -13.59 -0.24
N GLU A 40 -0.99 -12.73 -1.16
CA GLU A 40 -2.36 -12.27 -1.45
C GLU A 40 -3.11 -11.48 -0.35
N ASN A 41 -2.66 -11.52 0.90
CA ASN A 41 -3.46 -11.04 2.03
C ASN A 41 -2.97 -9.74 2.69
N GLY A 42 -1.71 -9.33 2.47
CA GLY A 42 -1.23 -8.08 3.06
C GLY A 42 0.29 -7.91 3.10
N LEU A 43 0.71 -6.71 3.43
CA LEU A 43 2.11 -6.31 3.52
C LEU A 43 2.45 -5.98 4.97
N PHE A 44 3.40 -6.68 5.56
CA PHE A 44 3.96 -6.28 6.83
C PHE A 44 4.84 -5.05 6.64
N LEU A 45 4.68 -4.08 7.54
CA LEU A 45 5.39 -2.81 7.51
C LEU A 45 6.46 -2.77 8.58
N VAL A 46 7.60 -2.16 8.25
CA VAL A 46 8.59 -1.74 9.24
C VAL A 46 8.05 -0.54 10.03
N GLU A 47 7.36 0.37 9.35
CA GLU A 47 6.78 1.57 9.92
C GLU A 47 5.53 2.00 9.14
N GLN A 48 4.58 2.60 9.83
CA GLN A 48 3.42 3.26 9.22
C GLN A 48 3.76 4.72 8.93
N LYS A 49 3.44 5.18 7.72
CA LYS A 49 3.42 6.61 7.38
C LYS A 49 1.98 7.14 7.39
N GLY A 50 1.77 8.22 8.13
CA GLY A 50 0.47 8.87 8.28
C GLY A 50 -0.39 8.26 9.38
N GLU A 51 -0.99 9.13 10.16
CA GLU A 51 -1.97 8.73 11.18
C GLU A 51 -3.29 8.32 10.51
N ASN A 52 -4.01 7.36 11.11
CA ASN A 52 -5.37 6.98 10.75
C ASN A 52 -5.58 6.48 9.30
N CYS A 53 -4.60 5.78 8.72
CA CYS A 53 -4.78 5.14 7.42
C CYS A 53 -5.84 4.03 7.50
N PRO A 54 -6.93 4.06 6.71
CA PRO A 54 -7.98 3.03 6.75
C PRO A 54 -7.54 1.65 6.28
N TYR A 55 -6.37 1.58 5.62
CA TYR A 55 -5.77 0.34 5.14
C TYR A 55 -4.68 -0.21 6.06
N PHE A 56 -4.54 0.38 7.24
CA PHE A 56 -3.59 -0.03 8.25
C PHE A 56 -4.30 -0.88 9.30
N LEU A 57 -3.63 -1.96 9.70
CA LEU A 57 -4.09 -2.86 10.75
C LEU A 57 -2.91 -3.25 11.63
N GLU A 58 -3.12 -3.27 12.94
CA GLU A 58 -2.20 -3.89 13.89
C GLU A 58 -2.50 -5.39 14.01
N PHE A 59 -1.47 -6.22 13.88
CA PHE A 59 -1.56 -7.67 14.03
C PHE A 59 -0.56 -8.14 15.07
N GLY A 60 -0.99 -8.25 16.33
CA GLY A 60 -0.12 -8.54 17.46
C GLY A 60 0.91 -7.41 17.65
N PHE A 61 2.20 -7.73 17.51
CA PHE A 61 3.29 -6.74 17.56
C PHE A 61 3.74 -6.25 16.18
N SER A 62 3.00 -6.61 15.13
CA SER A 62 3.36 -6.27 13.75
C SER A 62 2.38 -5.26 13.14
N LEU A 63 2.91 -4.45 12.24
CA LEU A 63 2.17 -3.47 11.45
C LEU A 63 1.83 -4.08 10.10
N MET A 64 0.57 -3.98 9.66
CA MET A 64 0.14 -4.53 8.37
C MET A 64 -0.58 -3.47 7.52
N CYS A 65 -0.28 -3.48 6.23
CA CYS A 65 -1.00 -2.74 5.20
C CYS A 65 -1.80 -3.71 4.33
N HIS A 66 -3.10 -3.44 4.19
CA HIS A 66 -4.00 -4.17 3.31
C HIS A 66 -4.54 -3.28 2.18
N CYS A 67 -3.80 -2.22 1.81
CA CYS A 67 -4.19 -1.35 0.71
C CYS A 67 -4.10 -2.13 -0.62
N PRO A 68 -5.19 -2.26 -1.38
CA PRO A 68 -5.18 -3.05 -2.62
C PRO A 68 -4.12 -2.56 -3.61
N ILE A 69 -4.01 -1.23 -3.80
CA ILE A 69 -2.99 -0.63 -4.67
C ILE A 69 -1.58 -0.99 -4.19
N ARG A 70 -1.33 -0.96 -2.88
CA ARG A 70 0.00 -1.27 -2.33
C ARG A 70 0.37 -2.73 -2.56
N ILE A 71 -0.56 -3.64 -2.31
CA ILE A 71 -0.39 -5.06 -2.55
C ILE A 71 -0.07 -5.31 -4.02
N GLU A 72 -0.84 -4.71 -4.93
CA GLU A 72 -0.61 -4.89 -6.36
C GLU A 72 0.72 -4.30 -6.83
N ILE A 73 1.09 -3.11 -6.34
CA ILE A 73 2.40 -2.50 -6.63
C ILE A 73 3.53 -3.43 -6.20
N PHE A 74 3.47 -3.94 -4.98
CA PHE A 74 4.49 -4.85 -4.47
C PHE A 74 4.53 -6.15 -5.28
N ASN A 75 3.39 -6.71 -5.65
CA ASN A 75 3.33 -7.95 -6.44
C ASN A 75 3.87 -7.76 -7.87
N LYS A 76 3.63 -6.61 -8.50
CA LYS A 76 4.09 -6.34 -9.88
C LYS A 76 5.53 -5.85 -9.96
N TYR A 77 5.95 -5.04 -8.99
CA TYR A 77 7.19 -4.26 -9.08
C TYR A 77 8.15 -4.47 -7.91
N HIS A 78 7.75 -5.23 -6.88
CA HIS A 78 8.53 -5.44 -5.64
C HIS A 78 8.91 -4.15 -4.90
N TYR A 79 8.01 -3.14 -4.97
CA TYR A 79 8.15 -1.79 -4.40
C TYR A 79 7.31 -1.54 -3.15
#